data_AF-A0A133U6E0-F1
#
_entry.id   AF-A0A133U6E0-F1
#
_cell.length_a   1.000
_cell.length_b   1.000
_cell.length_c   1.000
_cell.angle_alpha   90.00
_cell.angle_beta   90.00
_cell.angle_gamma   90.00
#
_symmetry.space_group_name_H-M   'P 1'
#
loop_
_entity.id
_entity.type
_entity.pdbx_description
1 polymer ?
#
loop_
_entity_poly.entity_id
_entity_poly.type
_entity_poly.pdbx_seq_one_letter_code
_entity_poly.pdbx_strand_id
1 'polypeptide(L)'
;MSEQFRWFSAKLGNYIKSVIGGEGIGRHFDSKVAGEVWRHLALRMVPRLRFHFEKRPVTKWLLDSLEDGEVKSFIRGMLGKEYHRSDFPTMRGIFDYLRKWGKAHPEFAREVVDELKGANRCQIRRGALATAYAIFGDEKYLEEAKKDEAEMVREWGEEISSRGAE
;
A
#
# COMPACT_ATOMS: atom_id res chain seq x y z
N MET A 1 -13.77 4.11 14.94
CA MET A 1 -13.49 2.77 14.37
C MET A 1 -14.81 2.21 13.85
N SER A 2 -14.95 1.89 12.57
CA SER A 2 -16.26 1.50 11.98
C SER A 2 -16.68 0.09 12.40
N GLU A 3 -17.99 -0.15 12.43
CA GLU A 3 -18.59 -1.43 12.81
C GLU A 3 -18.16 -2.58 11.86
N GLN A 4 -17.99 -2.26 10.58
CA GLN A 4 -17.42 -3.16 9.57
C GLN A 4 -16.00 -3.63 9.92
N PHE A 5 -15.16 -2.76 10.50
CA PHE A 5 -13.81 -3.12 10.90
C PHE A 5 -13.81 -4.07 12.10
N ARG A 6 -14.71 -3.86 13.07
CA ARG A 6 -14.87 -4.78 14.21
C ARG A 6 -15.35 -6.16 13.76
N TRP A 7 -16.35 -6.19 12.87
CA TRP A 7 -16.86 -7.44 12.30
C TRP A 7 -15.79 -8.20 11.51
N PHE A 8 -15.03 -7.50 10.67
CA PHE A 8 -13.95 -8.10 9.89
C PHE A 8 -12.82 -8.61 10.78
N SER A 9 -12.39 -7.82 11.77
CA SER A 9 -11.38 -8.22 12.76
C SER A 9 -11.80 -9.47 13.54
N ALA A 10 -13.08 -9.57 13.93
CA ALA A 10 -13.63 -10.75 14.59
C ALA A 10 -13.65 -11.98 13.66
N LYS A 11 -14.10 -11.84 12.41
CA LYS A 11 -14.08 -12.94 11.43
C LYS A 11 -12.66 -13.42 11.13
N LEU A 12 -11.73 -12.49 10.99
CA LEU A 12 -10.32 -12.77 10.72
C LEU A 12 -9.67 -13.47 11.92
N GLY A 13 -9.92 -13.01 13.15
CA GLY A 13 -9.46 -13.67 14.37
C GLY A 13 -10.02 -15.08 14.54
N ASN A 14 -11.29 -15.30 14.14
CA ASN A 14 -11.90 -16.63 14.16
C ASN A 14 -11.31 -17.56 13.09
N TYR A 15 -11.03 -17.05 11.89
CA TYR A 15 -10.34 -17.82 10.84
C TYR A 15 -8.95 -18.25 11.32
N ILE A 16 -8.23 -17.38 12.03
CA ILE A 16 -6.90 -17.68 12.57
C ILE A 16 -6.93 -18.76 13.65
N LYS A 17 -7.92 -18.70 14.55
CA LYS A 17 -8.17 -19.78 15.52
C LYS A 17 -8.46 -21.12 14.83
N SER A 18 -9.18 -21.11 13.70
CA SER A 18 -9.50 -22.32 12.95
C SER A 18 -8.33 -22.91 12.16
N VAL A 19 -7.41 -22.07 11.67
CA VAL A 19 -6.27 -22.50 10.84
C VAL A 19 -5.10 -23.01 11.70
N ILE A 20 -4.91 -22.44 12.89
CA ILE A 20 -3.76 -22.77 13.76
C ILE A 20 -4.07 -23.95 14.70
N GLY A 21 -5.33 -24.39 14.79
CA GLY A 21 -5.72 -25.49 15.67
C GLY A 21 -5.69 -25.03 17.12
N GLY A 22 -6.86 -24.69 17.65
CA GLY A 22 -7.01 -24.36 19.06
C GLY A 22 -6.75 -25.58 19.94
N GLU A 23 -5.53 -25.69 20.47
CA GLU A 23 -5.18 -26.34 21.75
C GLU A 23 -3.70 -26.02 22.02
N GLY A 24 -3.43 -24.81 22.56
CA GLY A 24 -2.05 -24.39 22.86
C GLY A 24 -1.79 -22.89 22.86
N ILE A 25 -2.73 -22.08 22.37
CA ILE A 25 -2.66 -20.60 22.46
C ILE A 25 -3.11 -20.11 23.86
N GLY A 26 -3.03 -20.99 24.85
CA GLY A 26 -3.21 -20.68 26.25
C GLY A 26 -1.84 -20.52 26.89
N ARG A 27 -1.40 -19.26 27.01
CA ARG A 27 -0.40 -18.73 27.97
C ARG A 27 0.98 -18.28 27.48
N HIS A 28 1.46 -18.59 26.27
CA HIS A 28 2.75 -18.04 25.80
C HIS A 28 2.80 -17.72 24.30
N PHE A 29 1.82 -16.97 23.79
CA PHE A 29 1.97 -16.33 22.48
C PHE A 29 2.55 -14.93 22.70
N ASP A 30 3.87 -14.83 22.58
CA ASP A 30 4.58 -13.55 22.58
C ASP A 30 3.92 -12.64 21.52
N SER A 31 3.58 -11.40 21.89
CA SER A 31 2.80 -10.49 21.04
C SER A 31 3.49 -10.23 19.69
N LYS A 32 4.83 -10.38 19.65
CA LYS A 32 5.64 -10.40 18.44
C LYS A 32 5.34 -11.56 17.51
N VAL A 33 5.22 -12.78 18.04
CA VAL A 33 4.92 -14.00 17.26
C VAL A 33 3.48 -13.98 16.75
N ALA A 34 2.54 -13.42 17.53
CA ALA A 34 1.20 -13.12 17.03
C ALA A 34 1.29 -12.11 15.87
N GLY A 35 1.99 -10.99 16.05
CA GLY A 35 2.20 -9.99 15.00
C GLY A 35 2.78 -10.60 13.72
N GLU A 36 3.80 -11.45 13.81
CA GLU A 36 4.43 -12.13 12.68
C GLU A 36 3.51 -13.14 12.00
N VAL A 37 2.79 -13.97 12.75
CA VAL A 37 1.80 -14.92 12.18
C VAL A 37 0.66 -14.16 11.50
N TRP A 38 0.19 -13.08 12.10
CA TRP A 38 -0.83 -12.19 11.54
C TRP A 38 -0.32 -11.43 10.30
N ARG A 39 0.94 -10.99 10.30
CA ARG A 39 1.65 -10.35 9.17
C ARG A 39 1.78 -11.36 8.01
N HIS A 40 2.16 -12.59 8.31
CA HIS A 40 2.29 -13.68 7.34
C HIS A 40 0.93 -14.06 6.71
N LEU A 41 -0.12 -14.06 7.51
CA LEU A 41 -1.49 -14.32 7.05
C LEU A 41 -2.04 -13.14 6.24
N ALA A 42 -1.83 -11.90 6.65
CA ALA A 42 -2.27 -10.74 5.89
C ALA A 42 -1.56 -10.62 4.53
N LEU A 43 -0.26 -10.91 4.45
CA LEU A 43 0.48 -11.00 3.19
C LEU A 43 -0.13 -12.04 2.24
N ARG A 44 -0.58 -13.18 2.78
CA ARG A 44 -1.28 -14.23 2.01
C ARG A 44 -2.74 -13.90 1.72
N MET A 45 -3.38 -13.08 2.55
CA MET A 45 -4.80 -12.78 2.47
C MET A 45 -5.13 -11.59 1.59
N VAL A 46 -4.32 -10.52 1.56
CA VAL A 46 -4.59 -9.35 0.71
C VAL A 46 -4.87 -9.74 -0.76
N PRO A 47 -4.10 -10.65 -1.38
CA PRO A 47 -4.43 -11.14 -2.72
C PRO A 47 -5.71 -12.00 -2.80
N ARG A 48 -6.12 -12.65 -1.71
CA ARG A 48 -7.26 -13.59 -1.63
C ARG A 48 -8.57 -12.95 -1.18
N LEU A 49 -8.55 -11.69 -0.73
CA LEU A 49 -9.78 -10.97 -0.33
C LEU A 49 -10.70 -10.81 -1.54
N ARG A 50 -11.92 -11.36 -1.43
CA ARG A 50 -12.94 -11.31 -2.48
C ARG A 50 -13.54 -9.90 -2.64
N PHE A 51 -13.48 -9.06 -1.61
CA PHE A 51 -14.12 -7.74 -1.60
C PHE A 51 -13.11 -6.59 -1.68
N HIS A 52 -13.40 -5.66 -2.58
CA HIS A 52 -12.56 -4.49 -2.88
C HIS A 52 -12.37 -3.56 -1.67
N PHE A 53 -13.44 -3.28 -0.90
CA PHE A 53 -13.38 -2.33 0.20
C PHE A 53 -12.54 -2.81 1.39
N GLU A 54 -12.40 -4.13 1.59
CA GLU A 54 -11.63 -4.72 2.70
C GLU A 54 -10.11 -4.64 2.45
N LYS A 55 -9.69 -4.61 1.18
CA LYS A 55 -8.26 -4.61 0.82
C LYS A 55 -7.54 -3.36 1.33
N ARG A 56 -8.14 -2.16 1.21
CA ARG A 56 -7.52 -0.89 1.66
C ARG A 56 -7.18 -0.86 3.16
N PRO A 57 -8.12 -1.11 4.10
CA PRO A 57 -7.82 -1.10 5.54
C PRO A 57 -6.86 -2.22 5.94
N VAL A 58 -6.93 -3.40 5.30
CA VAL A 58 -5.98 -4.49 5.57
C VAL A 58 -4.58 -4.14 5.09
N THR A 59 -4.44 -3.54 3.92
CA THR A 59 -3.14 -3.06 3.44
C THR A 59 -2.53 -2.04 4.38
N LYS A 60 -3.32 -1.07 4.88
CA LYS A 60 -2.84 -0.11 5.87
C LYS A 60 -2.29 -0.79 7.13
N TRP A 61 -3.08 -1.69 7.70
CA TRP A 61 -2.69 -2.45 8.88
C TRP A 61 -1.42 -3.28 8.64
N LEU A 62 -1.33 -3.92 7.48
CA LEU A 62 -0.17 -4.71 7.08
C LEU A 62 1.07 -3.81 7.03
N LEU A 63 0.99 -2.67 6.34
CA LEU A 63 2.10 -1.72 6.22
C LEU A 63 2.57 -1.15 7.56
N ASP A 64 1.66 -0.91 8.51
CA ASP A 64 1.99 -0.53 9.89
C ASP A 64 2.75 -1.63 10.64
N SER A 65 2.52 -2.87 10.26
CA SER A 65 3.03 -4.03 10.96
C SER A 65 4.34 -4.52 10.38
N LEU A 66 4.81 -4.03 9.23
CA LEU A 66 6.00 -4.50 8.52
C LEU A 66 7.22 -3.60 8.80
N GLU A 67 8.41 -4.18 8.76
CA GLU A 67 9.66 -3.42 8.68
C GLU A 67 9.89 -2.88 7.25
N ASP A 68 10.68 -1.83 7.10
CA ASP A 68 10.92 -1.14 5.82
C ASP A 68 11.35 -2.08 4.68
N GLY A 69 12.23 -3.06 4.97
CA GLY A 69 12.66 -4.07 4.01
C GLY A 69 11.53 -5.00 3.56
N GLU A 70 10.63 -5.35 4.47
CA GLU A 70 9.48 -6.21 4.18
C GLU A 70 8.40 -5.45 3.40
N VAL A 71 8.17 -4.17 3.72
CA VAL A 71 7.28 -3.28 2.96
C VAL A 71 7.74 -3.18 1.50
N LYS A 72 9.04 -2.91 1.27
CA LYS A 72 9.60 -2.85 -0.09
C LYS A 72 9.42 -4.17 -0.83
N SER A 73 9.69 -5.28 -0.16
CA SER A 73 9.51 -6.62 -0.74
C SER A 73 8.06 -6.90 -1.13
N PHE A 74 7.11 -6.50 -0.27
CA PHE A 74 5.67 -6.60 -0.56
C PHE A 74 5.29 -5.77 -1.79
N ILE A 75 5.74 -4.52 -1.87
CA ILE A 75 5.43 -3.61 -2.97
C ILE A 75 6.01 -4.15 -4.29
N ARG A 76 7.30 -4.49 -4.32
CA ARG A 76 7.96 -5.11 -5.49
C ARG A 76 7.24 -6.35 -6.00
N GLY A 77 6.81 -7.21 -5.07
CA GLY A 77 6.06 -8.42 -5.40
C GLY A 77 4.70 -8.17 -6.08
N MET A 78 4.17 -6.95 -6.05
CA MET A 78 2.98 -6.56 -6.80
C MET A 78 3.30 -5.93 -8.15
N LEU A 79 4.41 -5.21 -8.29
CA LEU A 79 4.75 -4.48 -9.52
C LEU A 79 4.89 -5.38 -10.74
N GLY A 80 5.36 -6.62 -10.54
CA GLY A 80 5.52 -7.62 -11.61
C GLY A 80 4.25 -8.41 -11.96
N LYS A 81 3.11 -8.11 -11.33
CA LYS A 81 1.85 -8.82 -11.59
C LYS A 81 0.98 -8.05 -12.58
N GLU A 82 0.13 -8.77 -13.30
CA GLU A 82 -0.93 -8.13 -14.06
C GLU A 82 -1.94 -7.54 -13.07
N TYR A 83 -2.02 -6.22 -13.04
CA TYR A 83 -2.93 -5.53 -12.13
C TYR A 83 -4.36 -5.62 -12.64
N HIS A 84 -5.24 -6.09 -11.76
CA HIS A 84 -6.67 -6.11 -11.97
C HIS A 84 -7.33 -4.95 -11.22
N ARG A 85 -8.54 -4.55 -11.64
CA ARG A 85 -9.31 -3.48 -10.95
C ARG A 85 -9.50 -3.76 -9.46
N SER A 86 -9.48 -5.04 -9.06
CA SER A 86 -9.58 -5.47 -7.67
C SER A 86 -8.35 -5.09 -6.82
N ASP A 87 -7.25 -4.62 -7.40
CA ASP A 87 -6.00 -4.27 -6.69
C ASP A 87 -5.88 -2.78 -6.36
N PHE A 88 -6.71 -1.92 -6.97
CA PHE A 88 -6.73 -0.48 -6.66
C PHE A 88 -6.91 -0.10 -5.18
N PRO A 89 -7.64 -0.84 -4.32
CA PRO A 89 -7.76 -0.49 -2.90
C PRO A 89 -6.47 -0.75 -2.15
N THR A 90 -5.73 -1.81 -2.54
CA THR A 90 -4.39 -2.10 -2.02
C THR A 90 -3.47 -0.93 -2.36
N MET A 91 -3.48 -0.48 -3.62
CA MET A 91 -2.68 0.67 -4.05
C MET A 91 -3.07 1.97 -3.35
N ARG A 92 -4.37 2.23 -3.16
CA ARG A 92 -4.83 3.37 -2.34
C ARG A 92 -4.38 3.26 -0.89
N GLY A 93 -4.33 2.05 -0.33
CA GLY A 93 -3.79 1.82 1.02
C GLY A 93 -2.32 2.22 1.12
N ILE A 94 -1.52 1.89 0.11
CA ILE A 94 -0.10 2.27 0.02
C ILE A 94 0.06 3.78 -0.14
N PHE A 95 -0.71 4.43 -1.02
CA PHE A 95 -0.63 5.89 -1.19
C PHE A 95 -1.04 6.66 0.06
N ASP A 96 -2.04 6.17 0.81
CA ASP A 96 -2.39 6.75 2.11
C ASP A 96 -1.21 6.67 3.09
N TYR A 97 -0.41 5.59 3.03
CA TYR A 97 0.77 5.38 3.88
C TYR A 97 1.97 6.21 3.47
N LEU A 98 2.18 6.41 2.17
CA LEU A 98 3.21 7.31 1.67
C LEU A 98 3.10 8.69 2.31
N ARG A 99 1.90 9.22 2.54
CA ARG A 99 1.72 10.52 3.22
C ARG A 99 2.16 10.49 4.69
N LYS A 100 1.99 9.36 5.37
CA LYS A 100 2.44 9.15 6.75
C LYS A 100 3.96 9.04 6.79
N TRP A 101 4.54 8.20 5.93
CA TRP A 101 5.99 8.03 5.81
C TRP A 101 6.68 9.31 5.31
N GLY A 102 6.09 10.05 4.39
CA GLY A 102 6.66 11.31 3.90
C GLY A 102 6.95 12.33 5.01
N LYS A 103 6.20 12.28 6.11
CA LYS A 103 6.44 13.11 7.29
C LYS A 103 7.40 12.49 8.30
N ALA A 104 7.29 11.19 8.54
CA ALA A 104 8.04 10.50 9.60
C ALA A 104 9.40 9.94 9.13
N HIS A 105 9.46 9.47 7.88
CA HIS A 105 10.57 8.76 7.24
C HIS A 105 10.65 9.13 5.74
N PRO A 106 11.05 10.38 5.41
CA PRO A 106 10.96 10.90 4.04
C PRO A 106 11.82 10.13 3.03
N GLU A 107 13.01 9.67 3.40
CA GLU A 107 13.87 8.89 2.50
C GLU A 107 13.23 7.54 2.14
N PHE A 108 12.67 6.84 3.12
CA PHE A 108 11.93 5.61 2.88
C PHE A 108 10.72 5.84 1.97
N ALA A 109 9.98 6.93 2.17
CA ALA A 109 8.87 7.28 1.31
C ALA A 109 9.31 7.55 -0.15
N ARG A 110 10.48 8.15 -0.37
CA ARG A 110 11.06 8.33 -1.71
C ARG A 110 11.41 7.00 -2.36
N GLU A 111 12.07 6.11 -1.62
CA GLU A 111 12.36 4.76 -2.12
C GLU A 111 11.09 4.02 -2.56
N VAL A 112 10.04 4.05 -1.74
CA VAL A 112 8.76 3.41 -2.10
C VAL A 112 8.12 4.07 -3.32
N VAL A 113 8.20 5.38 -3.45
CA VAL A 113 7.73 6.10 -4.64
C VAL A 113 8.48 5.63 -5.88
N ASP A 114 9.80 5.47 -5.81
CA ASP A 114 10.63 5.05 -6.95
C ASP A 114 10.29 3.62 -7.41
N GLU A 115 10.00 2.72 -6.47
CA GLU A 115 9.44 1.40 -6.80
C GLU A 115 8.10 1.52 -7.55
N LEU A 116 7.17 2.32 -7.05
CA LEU A 116 5.82 2.43 -7.60
C LEU A 116 5.77 3.09 -8.99
N LYS A 117 6.74 3.96 -9.31
CA LYS A 117 6.91 4.51 -10.67
C LYS A 117 7.26 3.43 -11.69
N GLY A 118 7.84 2.31 -11.27
CA GLY A 118 8.11 1.15 -12.13
C GLY A 118 6.90 0.27 -12.44
N ALA A 119 5.69 0.62 -11.97
CA ALA A 119 4.49 -0.19 -12.20
C ALA A 119 4.07 -0.22 -13.68
N ASN A 120 3.61 -1.37 -14.16
CA ASN A 120 3.07 -1.52 -15.53
C ASN A 120 1.75 -0.75 -15.75
N ARG A 121 1.00 -0.40 -14.69
CA ARG A 121 -0.24 0.38 -14.79
C ARG A 121 0.02 1.87 -14.60
N CYS A 122 -0.32 2.65 -15.62
CA CYS A 122 -0.20 4.10 -15.58
C CYS A 122 -0.96 4.78 -14.43
N GLN A 123 -2.10 4.25 -13.97
CA GLN A 123 -2.82 4.80 -12.82
C GLN A 123 -2.01 4.71 -11.52
N ILE A 124 -1.16 3.68 -11.39
CA ILE A 124 -0.29 3.52 -10.23
C ILE A 124 0.88 4.48 -10.31
N ARG A 125 1.54 4.55 -11.49
CA ARG A 125 2.63 5.50 -11.72
C ARG A 125 2.19 6.94 -11.46
N ARG A 126 1.06 7.35 -12.05
CA ARG A 126 0.43 8.65 -11.78
C ARG A 126 0.14 8.86 -10.30
N GLY A 127 -0.45 7.86 -9.64
CA GLY A 127 -0.77 7.95 -8.22
C GLY A 127 0.48 8.13 -7.35
N ALA A 128 1.59 7.46 -7.69
CA ALA A 128 2.86 7.59 -7.00
C ALA A 128 3.46 8.99 -7.20
N LEU A 129 3.56 9.46 -8.46
CA LEU A 129 4.09 10.78 -8.80
C LEU A 129 3.27 11.90 -8.17
N ALA A 130 1.94 11.83 -8.24
CA ALA A 130 1.06 12.81 -7.63
C ALA A 130 1.16 12.82 -6.10
N THR A 131 1.27 11.64 -5.49
CA THR A 131 1.45 11.55 -4.03
C THR A 131 2.81 12.10 -3.61
N ALA A 132 3.88 11.80 -4.37
CA ALA A 132 5.22 12.31 -4.10
C ALA A 132 5.29 13.83 -4.22
N TYR A 133 4.74 14.40 -5.31
CA TYR A 133 4.66 15.85 -5.50
C TYR A 133 3.89 16.52 -4.36
N ALA A 134 2.74 15.97 -3.96
CA ALA A 134 1.95 16.52 -2.86
C ALA A 134 2.64 16.44 -1.48
N ILE A 135 3.57 15.51 -1.28
CA ILE A 135 4.30 15.35 -0.02
C ILE A 135 5.55 16.22 0.00
N PHE A 136 6.32 16.22 -1.09
CA PHE A 136 7.67 16.78 -1.13
C PHE A 136 7.76 18.13 -1.85
N GLY A 137 6.75 18.50 -2.65
CA GLY A 137 6.73 19.76 -3.41
C GLY A 137 7.80 19.87 -4.50
N ASP A 138 8.45 18.78 -4.86
CA ASP A 138 9.59 18.77 -5.79
C ASP A 138 9.11 18.64 -7.25
N GLU A 139 9.42 19.64 -8.07
CA GLU A 139 9.03 19.70 -9.48
C GLU A 139 9.58 18.53 -10.30
N LYS A 140 10.65 17.85 -9.85
CA LYS A 140 11.17 16.68 -10.55
C LYS A 140 10.11 15.61 -10.79
N TYR A 141 9.13 15.47 -9.87
CA TYR A 141 8.05 14.50 -10.03
C TYR A 141 7.08 14.87 -11.15
N LEU A 142 6.92 16.16 -11.46
CA LEU A 142 6.16 16.62 -12.62
C LEU A 142 6.96 16.41 -13.91
N GLU A 143 8.26 16.70 -13.89
CA GLU A 143 9.16 16.48 -15.03
C GLU A 143 9.28 15.00 -15.41
N GLU A 144 9.32 14.10 -14.41
CA GLU A 144 9.23 12.66 -14.65
C GLU A 144 7.88 12.27 -15.26
N ALA A 145 6.77 12.84 -14.77
CA ALA A 145 5.43 12.54 -15.29
C ALA A 145 5.27 12.94 -16.76
N LYS A 146 5.80 14.10 -17.17
CA LYS A 146 5.80 14.58 -18.56
C LYS A 146 6.54 13.66 -19.54
N LYS A 147 7.43 12.80 -19.03
CA LYS A 147 8.20 11.84 -19.81
C LYS A 147 7.61 10.41 -19.77
N ASP A 148 6.51 10.19 -19.06
CA ASP A 148 5.88 8.87 -18.97
C ASP A 148 5.35 8.44 -20.35
N GLU A 149 5.40 7.14 -20.63
CA GLU A 149 4.88 6.54 -21.87
C GLU A 149 3.37 6.75 -22.04
N ALA A 150 2.62 6.83 -20.95
CA ALA A 150 1.17 6.94 -20.96
C ALA A 150 0.73 8.41 -20.95
N GLU A 151 -0.07 8.77 -21.94
CA GLU A 151 -0.60 10.13 -22.14
C GLU A 151 -1.29 10.70 -20.90
N MET A 152 -2.15 9.93 -20.23
CA MET A 152 -2.83 10.34 -18.99
C MET A 152 -1.86 10.80 -17.88
N VAL A 153 -0.66 10.23 -17.83
CA VAL A 153 0.35 10.60 -16.82
C VAL A 153 1.05 11.90 -17.23
N ARG A 154 1.37 12.04 -18.53
CA ARG A 154 1.96 13.25 -19.10
C ARG A 154 1.04 14.46 -18.95
N GLU A 155 -0.21 14.33 -19.37
CA GLU A 155 -1.24 15.37 -19.27
C GLU A 155 -1.39 15.87 -17.83
N TRP A 156 -1.37 14.95 -16.85
CA TRP A 156 -1.41 15.33 -15.45
C TRP A 156 -0.19 16.16 -15.03
N GLY A 157 1.02 15.79 -15.47
CA GLY A 157 2.24 16.56 -15.20
C GLY A 157 2.21 17.96 -15.79
N GLU A 158 1.68 18.10 -17.01
CA GLU A 158 1.50 19.38 -17.71
C GLU A 158 0.44 20.26 -17.04
N GLU A 159 -0.74 19.70 -16.72
CA GLU A 159 -1.86 20.41 -16.07
C GLU A 159 -1.46 20.99 -14.71
N ILE A 160 -0.70 20.23 -13.91
CA ILE A 160 -0.26 20.71 -12.59
C ILE A 160 0.84 21.76 -12.72
N SER A 161 1.74 21.62 -13.71
CA SER A 161 2.80 22.60 -13.94
C SER A 161 2.23 23.95 -14.39
N SER A 162 1.23 23.96 -15.28
CA SER A 162 0.62 25.20 -15.77
C SER A 162 -0.13 25.96 -14.68
N ARG A 163 -0.74 25.25 -13.72
CA ARG A 163 -1.41 25.86 -12.56
C ARG A 163 -0.47 26.50 -11.54
N GLY A 164 0.81 26.10 -11.51
CA GLY A 164 1.80 26.68 -10.61
C GLY A 164 2.49 27.93 -11.17
N ALA A 165 2.29 28.23 -12.47
CA ALA A 165 2.86 29.38 -13.16
C ALA A 165 1.91 30.60 -13.21
N GLU A 166 0.66 30.44 -12.74
CA GLU A 166 -0.34 31.50 -12.53
C GLU A 166 -0.28 32.05 -11.09
#